data_AF-A0A962JSL1-F1
#
_entry.id   AF-A0A962JSL1-F1
#
_cell.length_a   1.000
_cell.length_b   1.000
_cell.length_c   1.000
_cell.angle_alpha   90.00
_cell.angle_beta   90.00
_cell.angle_gamma   90.00
#
_symmetry.space_group_name_H-M   'P 1'
#
loop_
_entity.id
_entity.type
_entity.pdbx_description
1 polymer ?
#
loop_
_entity_poly.entity_id
_entity_poly.type
_entity_poly.pdbx_seq_one_letter_code
_entity_poly.pdbx_strand_id
1 'polypeptide(L)'
;ESKPYRHIKVALDFGAQGQSEASWDLTEVESATRVVWSLDMAHGWDLLGRIFGLMMDAMVGPDYEAGLENLKQLAEADVAG
;
A
#
# COMPACT_ATOMS: atom_id res chain seq x y z
N GLU A 1 -11.83 6.68 2.53
CA GLU A 1 -12.00 6.91 3.98
C GLU A 1 -10.69 7.42 4.55
N SER A 2 -10.70 8.25 5.60
CA SER A 2 -9.49 8.56 6.35
C SER A 2 -9.77 8.68 7.85
N LYS A 3 -8.81 8.23 8.66
CA LYS A 3 -8.75 8.38 10.11
C LYS A 3 -7.39 9.01 10.45
N PRO A 4 -7.37 10.20 11.09
CA PRO A 4 -6.12 10.89 11.39
C PRO A 4 -5.10 9.98 12.07
N TYR A 5 -3.85 10.03 11.58
CA TYR A 5 -2.69 9.30 12.09
C TYR A 5 -2.83 7.78 12.18
N ARG A 6 -3.86 7.19 11.56
CA ARG A 6 -4.14 5.75 11.69
C ARG A 6 -4.41 5.06 10.37
N HIS A 7 -5.23 5.67 9.52
CA HIS A 7 -5.71 4.96 8.35
C HIS A 7 -6.04 5.92 7.20
N ILE A 8 -5.66 5.54 5.99
CA ILE A 8 -6.07 6.19 4.76
C ILE A 8 -6.51 5.09 3.81
N LYS A 9 -7.67 5.27 3.17
CA LYS A 9 -8.18 4.35 2.14
C LYS A 9 -8.63 5.13 0.92
N VAL A 10 -8.11 4.72 -0.22
CA VAL A 10 -8.32 5.34 -1.52
C VAL A 10 -8.91 4.30 -2.47
N ALA A 11 -9.99 4.65 -3.14
CA ALA A 11 -10.51 3.87 -4.25
C ALA A 11 -9.71 4.21 -5.51
N LEU A 12 -9.24 3.19 -6.20
CA LEU A 12 -8.57 3.29 -7.50
C LEU A 12 -9.56 2.81 -8.56
N ASP A 13 -9.84 3.67 -9.54
CA ASP A 13 -10.68 3.33 -10.68
C ASP A 13 -9.80 3.22 -11.92
N PHE A 14 -9.64 1.99 -12.43
CA PHE A 14 -8.90 1.73 -13.65
C PHE A 14 -9.80 1.65 -14.89
N GLY A 15 -11.05 2.12 -14.82
CA GLY A 15 -12.00 2.09 -15.92
C GLY A 15 -12.39 0.66 -16.29
N ALA A 16 -12.13 0.26 -17.55
CA ALA A 16 -12.51 -1.05 -18.06
C ALA A 16 -11.77 -2.22 -17.38
N GLN A 17 -10.62 -1.93 -16.76
CA GLN A 17 -9.78 -2.88 -16.05
C GLN A 17 -10.28 -3.17 -14.62
N GLY A 18 -11.29 -2.44 -14.14
CA GLY A 18 -11.93 -2.66 -12.85
C GLY A 18 -11.55 -1.64 -11.78
N GLN A 19 -12.06 -1.87 -10.57
CA GLN A 19 -11.79 -1.04 -9.40
C GLN A 19 -10.93 -1.81 -8.39
N SER A 20 -10.07 -1.08 -7.69
CA SER A 20 -9.29 -1.61 -6.59
C SER A 20 -9.25 -0.61 -5.43
N GLU A 21 -8.71 -1.03 -4.30
CA GLU A 21 -8.57 -0.17 -3.13
C GLU A 21 -7.11 -0.17 -2.68
N ALA A 22 -6.56 1.01 -2.42
CA ALA A 22 -5.27 1.14 -1.74
C ALA A 22 -5.50 1.64 -0.31
N SER A 23 -4.72 1.14 0.64
CA SER A 23 -4.77 1.63 2.01
C SER A 23 -3.39 1.82 2.63
N TRP A 24 -3.32 2.76 3.55
CA TRP A 24 -2.18 2.99 4.42
C TRP A 24 -2.63 2.84 5.87
N ASP A 25 -2.00 1.93 6.59
CA ASP A 25 -2.19 1.74 8.01
C ASP A 25 -0.95 2.23 8.75
N LEU A 26 -1.16 3.14 9.70
CA LEU A 26 -0.13 3.76 10.50
C LEU A 26 -0.27 3.28 11.95
N THR A 27 0.80 2.68 12.47
CA THR A 27 0.85 2.21 13.84
C THR A 27 2.05 2.85 14.53
N GLU A 28 1.78 3.58 15.60
CA GLU A 28 2.82 4.09 16.49
C GLU A 28 3.54 2.90 17.13
N VAL A 29 4.87 2.90 17.04
CA VAL A 29 5.78 1.99 17.75
C VAL A 29 6.79 2.85 18.51
N GLU A 30 7.52 2.28 19.47
CA GLU A 30 8.30 3.01 20.48
C GLU A 30 8.90 4.36 20.04
N SER A 31 9.73 4.37 18.99
CA SER A 31 10.38 5.58 18.48
C SER A 31 10.17 5.79 16.97
N ALA A 32 9.15 5.17 16.40
CA ALA A 32 8.90 5.21 14.96
C ALA A 32 7.41 5.04 14.65
N THR A 33 7.06 5.19 13.38
CA THR A 33 5.74 4.79 12.88
C THR A 33 5.93 3.64 11.91
N ARG A 34 5.27 2.51 12.17
CA ARG A 34 5.15 1.45 11.17
C ARG A 34 4.06 1.85 10.19
N VAL A 35 4.43 1.98 8.92
CA VAL A 35 3.50 2.21 7.81
C VAL A 35 3.36 0.92 7.02
N VAL A 36 2.13 0.50 6.76
CA VAL A 36 1.80 -0.61 5.87
C VAL A 36 0.99 -0.06 4.71
N TRP A 37 1.46 -0.26 3.48
CA TRP A 37 0.73 0.08 2.26
C TRP A 37 0.17 -1.21 1.64
N SER A 38 -1.15 -1.29 1.51
CA SER A 38 -1.86 -2.44 0.93
C SER A 38 -2.58 -2.07 -0.37
N LEU A 39 -2.71 -3.06 -1.24
CA LEU A 39 -3.49 -3.01 -2.47
C LEU A 39 -4.45 -4.19 -2.48
N ASP A 40 -5.74 -3.90 -2.41
CA ASP A 40 -6.80 -4.88 -2.56
C ASP A 40 -7.36 -4.78 -3.98
N MET A 41 -7.08 -5.80 -4.78
CA MET A 41 -7.66 -5.97 -6.11
C MET A 41 -8.68 -7.10 -6.06
N ALA A 42 -9.86 -6.87 -6.64
CA ALA A 42 -10.85 -7.91 -6.79
C ALA A 42 -10.39 -8.96 -7.83
N HIS A 43 -9.63 -9.95 -7.38
CA HIS A 43 -9.31 -11.16 -8.17
C HIS A 43 -10.11 -12.35 -7.66
N GLY A 44 -10.62 -13.17 -8.59
CA GLY A 44 -11.44 -14.34 -8.28
C GLY A 44 -10.72 -15.34 -7.36
N TRP A 45 -11.48 -16.10 -6.57
CA TRP A 45 -10.98 -17.06 -5.58
C TRP A 45 -10.53 -18.41 -6.19
N ASP A 46 -10.22 -18.45 -7.49
CA ASP A 46 -9.86 -19.65 -8.23
C ASP A 46 -8.34 -19.90 -8.22
N LEU A 47 -7.92 -21.05 -8.78
CA LEU A 47 -6.51 -21.44 -8.85
C LEU A 47 -5.67 -20.43 -9.66
N LEU A 48 -6.30 -19.80 -10.65
CA LEU A 48 -5.72 -18.73 -11.46
C LEU A 48 -5.49 -17.47 -10.62
N GLY A 49 -6.44 -17.10 -9.75
CA GLY A 49 -6.28 -15.99 -8.80
C GLY A 49 -5.10 -16.16 -7.85
N ARG A 50 -4.82 -17.39 -7.38
CA ARG A 50 -3.64 -17.66 -6.53
C ARG A 50 -2.31 -17.46 -7.26
N ILE A 51 -2.20 -17.97 -8.50
CA ILE A 51 -0.99 -17.81 -9.32
C ILE A 51 -0.81 -16.34 -9.70
N PHE A 52 -1.91 -15.67 -10.03
CA PHE A 52 -1.93 -14.24 -10.31
C PHE A 52 -1.47 -13.43 -9.10
N GLY A 53 -1.90 -13.76 -7.88
CA GLY A 53 -1.44 -13.11 -6.65
C GLY A 53 0.08 -13.21 -6.44
N LEU A 54 0.67 -14.39 -6.66
CA LEU A 54 2.12 -14.58 -6.56
C LEU A 54 2.89 -13.80 -7.65
N MET A 55 2.35 -13.74 -8.86
CA MET A 55 2.95 -12.97 -9.95
C MET A 55 2.82 -11.46 -9.72
N MET A 56 1.69 -11.02 -9.15
CA MET A 56 1.44 -9.63 -8.79
C MET A 56 2.44 -9.15 -7.75
N ASP A 57 2.69 -9.93 -6.69
CA ASP A 57 3.71 -9.59 -5.68
C ASP A 57 5.07 -9.32 -6.31
N ALA A 58 5.53 -10.19 -7.22
CA ALA A 58 6.78 -9.98 -7.95
C ALA A 58 6.75 -8.77 -8.90
N MET A 59 5.58 -8.41 -9.43
CA MET A 59 5.41 -7.32 -10.40
C MET A 59 5.33 -5.94 -9.73
N VAL A 60 4.58 -5.81 -8.62
CA VAL A 60 4.35 -4.52 -7.95
C VAL A 60 5.10 -4.36 -6.63
N GLY A 61 5.55 -5.46 -6.02
CA GLY A 61 6.31 -5.43 -4.76
C GLY A 61 7.50 -4.45 -4.78
N PRO A 62 8.37 -4.48 -5.81
CA PRO A 62 9.50 -3.54 -5.90
C PRO A 62 9.07 -2.06 -5.92
N ASP A 63 7.96 -1.74 -6.58
CA ASP A 63 7.44 -0.35 -6.63
C ASP A 63 6.87 0.08 -5.27
N TYR A 64 6.23 -0.85 -4.54
CA TYR A 64 5.72 -0.60 -3.19
C TYR A 64 6.85 -0.37 -2.19
N GLU A 65 7.91 -1.18 -2.26
CA GLU A 65 9.12 -1.01 -1.44
C GLU A 65 9.80 0.33 -1.73
N ALA A 66 10.00 0.67 -3.01
CA ALA A 66 10.57 1.96 -3.40
C ALA A 66 9.70 3.14 -2.93
N GLY A 67 8.37 3.01 -3.02
CA GLY A 67 7.43 4.00 -2.52
C GLY A 67 7.52 4.23 -1.02
N LEU A 68 7.63 3.15 -0.23
CA LEU A 68 7.79 3.22 1.22
C LEU A 68 9.14 3.81 1.62
N GLU A 69 10.22 3.49 0.90
CA GLU A 69 11.55 4.07 1.13
C GLU A 69 11.55 5.58 0.87
N ASN A 70 10.93 6.03 -0.23
CA ASN A 70 10.76 7.45 -0.52
C ASN A 70 9.91 8.17 0.54
N LEU A 71 8.84 7.53 1.01
CA LEU A 71 7.99 8.06 2.08
C LEU A 71 8.79 8.23 3.38
N LYS A 72 9.61 7.24 3.74
CA LYS A 72 10.49 7.30 4.91
C LYS A 72 11.46 8.48 4.81
N GLN A 73 12.16 8.61 3.69
CA GLN A 73 13.11 9.70 3.48
C GLN A 73 12.45 11.06 3.61
N LEU A 74 11.26 11.25 3.01
CA LEU A 74 10.52 12.51 3.10
C LEU A 74 10.06 12.81 4.53
N ALA A 75 9.45 11.83 5.22
CA ALA A 75 8.88 12.03 6.55
C ALA A 75 9.95 12.27 7.63
N GLU A 76 11.13 11.67 7.48
CA GLU A 76 12.23 11.81 8.44
C GLU A 76 13.15 13.01 8.11
N ALA A 77 13.17 13.49 6.86
CA ALA A 77 13.92 14.68 6.48
C ALA A 77 13.42 15.95 7.20
N ASP A 78 12.11 16.09 7.38
CA ASP A 78 11.50 17.25 8.06
C ASP A 78 11.77 17.27 9.57
N VAL A 79 12.15 16.14 10.18
CA VAL A 79 12.50 16.06 11.62
C VAL A 79 13.92 16.55 11.89
N ALA A 80 14.77 16.66 10.85
CA ALA A 80 16.15 17.14 10.96
C ALA A 80 16.29 18.67 10.77
N GLY A 81 15.18 19.39 10.54
CA GLY A 81 15.11 20.85 10.36
C GLY A 81 14.71 21.61 11.62
#